data_AF-A0A967WJE4-F1
#
_entry.id   AF-A0A967WJE4-F1
#
_cell.length_a   1.000
_cell.length_b   1.000
_cell.length_c   1.000
_cell.angle_alpha   90.00
_cell.angle_beta   90.00
_cell.angle_gamma   90.00
#
_symmetry.space_group_name_H-M   'P 1'
#
loop_
_entity.id
_entity.type
_entity.pdbx_description
1 polymer ?
#
loop_
_entity_poly.entity_id
_entity_poly.type
_entity_poly.pdbx_seq_one_letter_code
_entity_poly.pdbx_strand_id
1 'polypeptide(L)'
;LLELRPTAVVETKLHDLLRQLTEAITSRVELQVSYEIEPSPALPPEVHITFYRVAQEALNNALKHAQAKQITVGLHARPPVDAQTGSDWQGRLKLSVDDDG
;
A
#
# COMPACT_ATOMS: atom_id res chain seq x y z
N LEU A 1 -3.45 -10.71 11.89
CA LEU A 1 -3.10 -10.24 10.54
C LEU A 1 -3.78 -11.15 9.52
N LEU A 2 -4.25 -10.63 8.40
CA LEU A 2 -4.61 -11.45 7.25
C LEU A 2 -3.30 -11.98 6.66
N GLU A 3 -2.96 -13.25 6.90
CA GLU A 3 -1.76 -13.87 6.31
C GLU A 3 -2.10 -14.34 4.90
N LEU A 4 -1.87 -13.48 3.90
CA LEU A 4 -1.90 -13.89 2.51
C LEU A 4 -0.69 -14.80 2.24
N ARG A 5 -0.91 -15.88 1.48
CA ARG A 5 0.18 -16.74 1.01
C ARG A 5 1.12 -15.90 0.12
N PRO A 6 2.46 -16.05 0.21
CA PRO A 6 3.41 -15.23 -0.54
C PRO A 6 3.13 -15.16 -2.04
N THR A 7 2.59 -16.25 -2.63
CA THR A 7 2.20 -16.31 -4.04
C THR A 7 1.05 -15.36 -4.40
N ALA A 8 -0.02 -15.31 -3.60
CA ALA A 8 -1.17 -14.44 -3.88
C ALA A 8 -0.83 -12.95 -3.81
N VAL A 9 0.15 -12.59 -2.97
CA VAL A 9 0.69 -11.22 -2.87
C VAL A 9 1.45 -10.86 -4.15
N VAL A 10 2.28 -11.76 -4.68
CA VAL A 10 3.08 -11.44 -5.88
C VAL A 10 2.24 -11.38 -7.15
N GLU A 11 1.15 -12.15 -7.23
CA GLU A 11 0.26 -12.21 -8.39
C GLU A 11 -0.69 -11.01 -8.52
N THR A 12 -1.00 -10.34 -7.41
CA THR A 12 -1.88 -9.16 -7.37
C THR A 12 -1.04 -7.90 -7.50
N LYS A 13 -1.46 -6.89 -8.27
CA LYS A 13 -0.70 -5.63 -8.35
C LYS A 13 -0.61 -4.94 -6.99
N LEU A 14 0.54 -4.34 -6.68
CA LEU A 14 0.78 -3.70 -5.38
C LEU A 14 -0.26 -2.63 -5.06
N HIS A 15 -0.63 -1.79 -6.03
CA HIS A 15 -1.66 -0.77 -5.85
C HIS A 15 -3.03 -1.37 -5.47
N ASP A 16 -3.40 -2.51 -6.04
CA ASP A 16 -4.65 -3.19 -5.69
C ASP A 16 -4.58 -3.80 -4.28
N LEU A 17 -3.43 -4.40 -3.92
CA LEU A 17 -3.21 -4.93 -2.57
C LEU A 17 -3.30 -3.84 -1.50
N LEU A 18 -2.73 -2.66 -1.76
CA LEU A 18 -2.78 -1.54 -0.83
C LEU A 18 -4.20 -0.98 -0.68
N ARG A 19 -4.97 -0.91 -1.78
CA ARG A 19 -6.40 -0.55 -1.71
C ARG A 19 -7.19 -1.55 -0.89
N GLN A 20 -7.04 -2.84 -1.17
CA GLN A 20 -7.71 -3.91 -0.42
C GLN A 20 -7.34 -3.90 1.07
N LEU A 21 -6.06 -3.69 1.38
CA LEU A 21 -5.58 -3.58 2.76
C LEU A 21 -6.23 -2.38 3.48
N THR A 22 -6.26 -1.23 2.81
CA THR A 22 -6.84 0.01 3.34
C THR A 22 -8.35 -0.17 3.59
N GLU A 23 -9.09 -0.69 2.60
CA GLU A 23 -10.53 -0.97 2.70
C GLU A 23 -10.85 -1.99 3.81
N ALA A 24 -10.04 -3.05 3.93
CA ALA A 24 -10.19 -4.05 4.97
C ALA A 24 -10.02 -3.47 6.38
N ILE A 25 -9.22 -2.42 6.53
CA ILE A 25 -9.04 -1.71 7.79
C ILE A 25 -10.21 -0.75 8.04
N THR A 26 -10.61 0.04 7.06
CA THR A 26 -11.77 0.96 7.18
C THR A 26 -13.03 0.24 7.64
N SER A 27 -13.24 -1.01 7.22
CA SER A 27 -14.41 -1.81 7.63
C SER A 27 -14.41 -2.25 9.10
N ARG A 28 -13.30 -2.10 9.84
CA ARG A 28 -13.11 -2.66 11.19
C ARG A 28 -13.05 -1.61 12.30
N VAL A 29 -12.88 -0.34 11.95
CA VAL A 29 -12.66 0.75 12.91
C VAL A 29 -13.51 1.96 12.54
N GLU A 30 -13.99 2.69 13.55
CA GLU A 30 -14.66 4.00 13.37
C GLU A 30 -13.60 5.09 13.11
N LEU A 31 -12.80 4.90 12.07
CA LEU A 31 -11.69 5.77 11.69
C LEU A 31 -11.84 6.24 10.25
N GLN A 32 -11.55 7.52 9.98
CA GLN A 32 -11.54 8.02 8.62
C GLN A 32 -10.24 7.60 7.92
N VAL A 33 -10.33 6.60 7.05
CA VAL A 33 -9.17 6.16 6.25
C VAL A 33 -9.37 6.57 4.81
N SER A 34 -8.38 7.28 4.26
CA SER A 34 -8.36 7.73 2.87
C SER A 34 -7.10 7.22 2.16
N TYR A 35 -7.12 7.20 0.83
CA TYR A 35 -5.98 6.73 0.05
C TYR A 35 -5.79 7.50 -1.26
N GLU A 36 -4.52 7.71 -1.62
CA GLU A 36 -4.05 8.24 -2.90
C GLU A 36 -3.09 7.23 -3.51
N ILE A 37 -3.63 6.25 -4.23
CA ILE A 37 -2.86 5.10 -4.73
C ILE A 37 -2.81 5.14 -6.26
N GLU A 38 -1.67 5.55 -6.81
CA GLU A 38 -1.33 5.51 -8.22
C GLU A 38 -0.96 4.08 -8.68
N PRO A 39 -1.05 3.77 -9.99
CA PRO A 39 -0.55 2.51 -10.53
C PRO A 39 0.92 2.27 -10.19
N SER A 40 1.22 1.04 -9.78
CA SER A 40 2.58 0.59 -9.48
C SER A 40 3.25 -0.07 -10.69
N PRO A 41 4.57 0.09 -10.89
CA PRO A 41 5.29 -0.64 -11.92
C PRO A 41 5.35 -2.13 -11.57
N ALA A 42 5.84 -2.95 -12.50
CA ALA A 42 6.26 -4.30 -12.15
C ALA A 42 7.45 -4.22 -11.18
N LEU A 43 7.34 -4.88 -10.03
CA LEU A 43 8.39 -4.91 -9.01
C LEU A 43 8.95 -6.33 -8.91
N PRO A 44 10.26 -6.48 -8.59
CA PRO A 44 10.79 -7.77 -8.18
C PRO A 44 9.95 -8.35 -7.02
N PRO A 45 9.69 -9.67 -6.98
CA PRO A 45 8.81 -10.29 -5.98
C PRO A 45 9.15 -9.92 -4.53
N GLU A 46 10.44 -9.88 -4.18
CA GLU A 46 10.89 -9.52 -2.82
C GLU A 46 10.59 -8.06 -2.48
N VAL A 47 10.78 -7.15 -3.43
CA VAL A 47 10.45 -5.72 -3.24
C VAL A 47 8.94 -5.56 -3.08
N HIS A 48 8.16 -6.25 -3.90
CA HIS A 48 6.70 -6.26 -3.82
C HIS A 48 6.21 -6.69 -2.42
N ILE A 49 6.66 -7.87 -1.96
CA ILE A 49 6.31 -8.40 -0.64
C ILE A 49 6.75 -7.42 0.45
N THR A 50 7.94 -6.83 0.32
CA THR A 50 8.45 -5.86 1.30
C THR A 50 7.56 -4.63 1.41
N PHE A 51 7.17 -4.01 0.29
CA PHE A 51 6.25 -2.87 0.28
C PHE A 51 4.92 -3.23 0.94
N TYR A 52 4.35 -4.39 0.60
CA TYR A 52 3.09 -4.84 1.19
C TYR A 52 3.20 -5.03 2.71
N ARG A 53 4.26 -5.68 3.20
CA ARG A 53 4.49 -5.89 4.63
C ARG A 53 4.74 -4.58 5.38
N VAL A 54 5.49 -3.65 4.79
CA VAL A 54 5.71 -2.32 5.37
C VAL A 54 4.39 -1.56 5.51
N ALA A 55 3.53 -1.58 4.48
CA ALA A 55 2.21 -0.96 4.57
C ALA A 55 1.34 -1.61 5.65
N GLN A 56 1.31 -2.95 5.73
CA GLN A 56 0.57 -3.66 6.77
C GLN A 56 1.02 -3.26 8.17
N GLU A 57 2.33 -3.23 8.41
CA GLU A 57 2.88 -2.90 9.73
C GLU A 57 2.68 -1.43 10.08
N ALA A 58 2.93 -0.52 9.14
CA ALA A 58 2.72 0.91 9.35
C ALA A 58 1.25 1.23 9.68
N LEU A 59 0.31 0.63 8.94
CA LEU A 59 -1.12 0.76 9.22
C LEU A 59 -1.51 0.15 10.57
N ASN A 60 -1.00 -1.02 10.91
CA ASN A 60 -1.25 -1.62 12.22
C ASN A 60 -0.70 -0.74 13.35
N ASN A 61 0.43 -0.09 13.14
CA ASN A 61 1.03 0.79 14.13
C ASN A 61 0.21 2.06 14.30
N ALA A 62 -0.21 2.71 13.21
CA ALA A 62 -1.12 3.84 13.25
C ALA A 62 -2.42 3.49 13.99
N LEU A 63 -3.03 2.35 13.70
CA LEU A 63 -4.26 1.90 14.38
C LEU A 63 -4.08 1.62 15.88
N LYS A 64 -2.91 1.13 16.31
CA LYS A 64 -2.64 0.77 17.71
C LYS A 64 -2.21 1.96 18.55
N HIS A 65 -1.41 2.85 17.96
CA HIS A 65 -0.66 3.85 18.70
C HIS A 65 -1.19 5.25 18.52
N ALA A 66 -1.76 5.55 17.35
CA ALA A 66 -2.39 6.82 17.16
C ALA A 66 -3.81 6.72 17.73
N GLN A 67 -4.17 7.61 18.64
CA GLN A 67 -5.57 8.04 18.79
C GLN A 67 -6.02 8.84 17.56
N ALA A 68 -5.46 8.49 16.39
CA ALA A 68 -5.70 9.12 15.12
C ALA A 68 -7.20 9.07 14.86
N LYS A 69 -7.69 10.14 14.26
CA LYS A 69 -9.03 10.20 13.69
C LYS A 69 -8.96 10.00 12.19
N GLN A 70 -7.78 10.19 11.60
CA GLN A 70 -7.55 10.06 10.18
C GLN A 70 -6.23 9.37 9.84
N ILE A 71 -6.28 8.47 8.86
CA ILE A 71 -5.10 7.88 8.23
C ILE A 71 -5.19 8.10 6.71
N THR A 72 -4.06 8.42 6.09
CA THR A 72 -3.90 8.55 4.64
C THR A 72 -2.83 7.59 4.15
N VAL A 73 -3.17 6.77 3.15
CA VAL A 73 -2.23 5.85 2.49
C VAL A 73 -1.89 6.36 1.10
N GLY A 74 -0.61 6.62 0.84
CA GLY A 74 -0.11 7.12 -0.43
C GLY A 74 0.75 6.11 -1.18
N LEU A 75 0.54 5.95 -2.49
CA LEU A 75 1.48 5.28 -3.39
C LEU A 75 1.67 6.14 -4.64
N HIS A 76 2.90 6.62 -4.86
CA HIS A 76 3.21 7.49 -6.00
C HIS A 76 4.42 7.00 -6.79
N ALA A 77 4.29 6.99 -8.11
CA ALA A 77 5.34 6.64 -9.04
C ALA A 77 5.83 7.89 -9.80
N ARG A 78 7.15 8.04 -9.90
CA ARG A 78 7.79 9.11 -10.67
C ARG A 78 8.92 8.53 -11.55
N PRO A 79 8.77 8.50 -12.89
CA PRO A 79 7.61 8.98 -13.65
C PRO A 79 6.35 8.13 -13.40
N PRO A 80 5.13 8.66 -13.67
CA PRO A 80 3.91 7.90 -13.56
C PRO A 80 3.96 6.61 -14.39
N VAL A 81 3.28 5.57 -13.91
CA VAL A 81 3.15 4.29 -14.62
C VAL A 81 1.92 4.35 -15.49
N ASP A 82 2.08 4.11 -16.78
CA ASP A 82 0.99 3.98 -17.75
C ASP A 82 0.80 2.52 -18.18
N ALA A 83 -0.24 2.26 -18.98
CA ALA A 83 -0.55 0.92 -19.47
C ALA A 83 0.52 0.33 -20.42
N GLN A 84 1.45 1.15 -20.94
CA GLN A 84 2.54 0.69 -21.80
C GLN A 84 3.85 0.48 -21.04
N THR A 85 3.88 0.84 -19.75
CA THR A 85 5.05 0.73 -18.89
C THR A 85 5.35 -0.74 -18.62
N GLY A 86 6.37 -1.27 -19.31
CA GLY A 86 6.84 -2.65 -19.19
C GLY A 86 7.66 -2.91 -17.91
N SER A 87 8.35 -4.06 -17.90
CA SER A 87 9.27 -4.46 -16.81
C SER A 87 10.43 -3.50 -16.57
N ASP A 88 10.73 -2.66 -17.56
CA ASP A 88 11.94 -1.83 -17.59
C ASP A 88 11.71 -0.42 -17.06
N TRP A 89 10.63 -0.22 -16.30
CA TRP A 89 10.34 1.05 -15.66
C TRP A 89 11.50 1.45 -14.73
N GLN A 90 11.97 2.68 -14.91
CA GLN A 90 13.02 3.28 -14.08
C GLN A 90 12.48 4.55 -13.47
N GLY A 91 12.49 4.60 -12.14
CA GLY A 91 11.95 5.72 -11.42
C GLY A 91 11.97 5.52 -9.92
N ARG A 92 11.18 6.33 -9.22
CA ARG A 92 11.01 6.28 -7.78
C ARG A 92 9.57 5.93 -7.45
N LEU A 93 9.42 4.87 -6.66
CA LEU A 93 8.15 4.50 -6.06
C LEU A 93 8.20 4.91 -4.59
N LYS A 94 7.23 5.72 -4.15
CA LYS A 94 7.09 6.16 -2.76
C LYS A 94 5.80 5.59 -2.18
N LEU A 95 5.93 4.89 -1.07
CA LEU A 95 4.82 4.53 -0.18
C LEU A 95 4.82 5.49 1.01
N SER A 96 3.65 5.99 1.41
CA SER A 96 3.47 6.71 2.68
C SER A 96 2.24 6.20 3.42
N VAL A 97 2.33 6.24 4.75
CA VAL A 97 1.22 6.03 5.67
C VAL A 97 1.33 7.18 6.66
N ASP A 98 0.40 8.11 6.58
CA ASP A 98 0.39 9.36 7.33
C ASP A 98 -0.85 9.34 8.24
N ASP A 99 -0.67 9.57 9.54
CA ASP A 99 -1.77 9.71 10.50
C ASP A 99 -1.80 11.14 11.10
N ASP A 100 -2.89 11.52 11.77
CA ASP A 100 -3.10 12.87 12.32
C ASP A 100 -2.58 13.05 13.77
N GLY A 101 -1.72 12.14 14.26
CA GLY A 101 -1.16 12.11 15.61
C GLY A 101 0.31 12.51 15.75
#